data_AF-A0A645EH50-F1
#
_entry.id   AF-A0A645EH50-F1
#
_cell.length_a   1.000
_cell.length_b   1.000
_cell.length_c   1.000
_cell.angle_alpha   90.00
_cell.angle_beta   90.00
_cell.angle_gamma   90.00
#
_symmetry.space_group_name_H-M   'P 1'
#
loop_
_entity.id
_entity.type
_entity.pdbx_description
1 polymer ?
#
loop_
_entity_poly.entity_id
_entity_poly.type
_entity_poly.pdbx_seq_one_letter_code
_entity_poly.pdbx_strand_id
1 'polypeptide(L)'
;MILQDPGDDSMVIATPFKGKPRCFYYNQKINCMPAEGRCIYGGRDYIFSPAASFGVLDWGRGVWTYRNTWYWASASGMAEGQRFGMNLGYGFGDTSSATENMLFFGGRAHKLGDVVFNIPKSGRRYDYEKPWTITDDRGRLALDFTPVIDRAAKINAALIATDQHQVFGRFSGKAVLDDGRVLAIRDLTGFAERVKNRY
;
A
#
# COMPACT_ATOMS: atom_id res chain seq x y z
N MET A 1 0.64 -22.28 -2.18
CA MET A 1 0.97 -21.06 -2.93
C MET A 1 2.48 -20.88 -2.87
N ILE A 2 3.12 -20.71 -4.01
CA ILE A 2 4.56 -20.40 -4.10
C ILE A 2 4.66 -18.97 -4.66
N LEU A 3 5.51 -18.15 -4.04
CA LEU A 3 5.84 -16.81 -4.51
C LEU A 3 7.24 -16.85 -5.13
N GLN A 4 7.40 -16.23 -6.29
CA GLN A 4 8.69 -16.11 -6.97
C GLN A 4 9.21 -14.68 -6.82
N ASP A 5 10.52 -14.53 -6.57
CA ASP A 5 11.21 -13.24 -6.68
C ASP A 5 11.69 -13.08 -8.12
N PRO A 6 11.08 -12.20 -8.92
CA PRO A 6 11.45 -12.00 -10.32
C PRO A 6 12.76 -11.23 -10.51
N GLY A 7 13.41 -10.74 -9.44
CA GLY A 7 14.54 -9.81 -9.56
C GLY A 7 14.11 -8.40 -9.98
N ASP A 8 12.85 -8.05 -9.75
CA ASP A 8 12.28 -6.72 -9.99
C ASP A 8 12.79 -5.72 -8.93
N ASP A 9 12.75 -4.43 -9.24
CA ASP A 9 13.05 -3.39 -8.27
C ASP A 9 12.13 -3.49 -7.04
N SER A 10 12.67 -3.19 -5.86
CA SER A 10 11.91 -3.13 -4.61
C SER A 10 12.08 -1.77 -3.93
N MET A 11 11.10 -1.38 -3.12
CA MET A 11 11.22 -0.18 -2.30
C MET A 11 11.95 -0.55 -1.01
N VAL A 12 13.06 0.14 -0.74
CA VAL A 12 13.82 0.03 0.51
C VAL A 12 14.06 1.43 1.06
N ILE A 13 13.66 1.68 2.30
CA ILE A 13 13.83 2.99 2.93
C ILE A 13 14.08 2.86 4.43
N ALA A 14 14.89 3.77 4.98
CA ALA A 14 15.05 3.96 6.42
C ALA A 14 14.52 5.35 6.80
N THR A 15 13.33 5.40 7.40
CA THR A 15 12.65 6.64 7.78
C THR A 15 12.99 7.03 9.22
N PRO A 16 13.62 8.19 9.46
CA PRO A 16 13.91 8.66 10.81
C PRO A 16 12.65 9.23 11.48
N PHE A 17 12.71 9.50 12.79
CA PHE A 17 11.68 10.24 13.51
C PHE A 17 12.21 11.61 13.96
N LYS A 18 11.50 12.69 13.60
CA LYS A 18 11.89 14.06 13.94
C LYS A 18 12.11 14.22 15.45
N GLY A 19 13.28 14.74 15.83
CA GLY A 19 13.65 14.96 17.24
C GLY A 19 13.91 13.68 18.05
N LYS A 20 14.01 12.51 17.39
CA LYS A 20 14.24 11.20 18.02
C LYS A 20 15.38 10.46 17.31
N PRO A 21 16.65 10.85 17.52
CA PRO A 21 17.79 10.36 16.74
C PRO A 21 18.08 8.85 16.90
N ARG A 22 17.50 8.19 17.90
CA ARG A 22 17.62 6.73 18.11
C ARG A 22 16.43 5.94 17.58
N CYS A 23 15.46 6.61 16.96
CA CYS A 23 14.24 6.00 16.44
C CYS A 23 14.26 6.03 14.91
N PHE A 24 13.89 4.91 14.30
CA PHE A 24 13.84 4.75 12.85
C PHE A 24 12.86 3.64 12.48
N TYR A 25 12.43 3.63 11.22
CA TYR A 25 11.76 2.49 10.61
C TYR A 25 12.44 2.14 9.30
N TYR A 26 13.05 0.97 9.24
CA TYR A 26 13.53 0.36 8.02
C TYR A 26 12.40 -0.48 7.42
N ASN A 27 12.09 -0.27 6.15
CA ASN A 27 11.01 -0.91 5.44
C ASN A 27 11.51 -1.41 4.09
N GLN A 28 11.15 -2.65 3.75
CA GLN A 28 11.27 -3.20 2.41
C GLN A 28 9.91 -3.70 1.92
N LYS A 29 9.54 -3.31 0.71
CA LYS A 29 8.33 -3.77 0.03
C LYS A 29 8.70 -4.36 -1.33
N ILE A 30 8.37 -5.63 -1.53
CA ILE A 30 8.54 -6.32 -2.82
C ILE A 30 7.15 -6.56 -3.39
N ASN A 31 6.77 -5.72 -4.36
CA ASN A 31 5.49 -5.81 -5.05
C ASN A 31 5.55 -6.75 -6.25
N CYS A 32 4.39 -7.07 -6.81
CA CYS A 32 4.27 -7.82 -8.07
C CYS A 32 4.86 -9.24 -8.04
N MET A 33 5.06 -9.86 -6.87
CA MET A 33 5.60 -11.22 -6.76
C MET A 33 4.60 -12.21 -7.39
N PRO A 34 4.92 -12.88 -8.50
CA PRO A 34 3.98 -13.82 -9.13
C PRO A 34 3.67 -14.98 -8.19
N ALA A 35 2.39 -15.35 -8.12
CA ALA A 35 1.90 -16.41 -7.27
C ALA A 35 1.34 -17.57 -8.09
N GLU A 36 1.71 -18.80 -7.71
CA GLU A 36 1.18 -20.03 -8.30
C GLU A 36 0.66 -21.01 -7.26
N GLY A 37 -0.28 -21.85 -7.67
CA GLY A 37 -0.80 -22.97 -6.89
C GLY A 37 -2.30 -22.84 -6.63
N ARG A 38 -2.77 -23.37 -5.50
CA ARG A 38 -4.19 -23.31 -5.13
C ARG A 38 -4.42 -23.13 -3.64
N CYS A 39 -5.57 -22.56 -3.29
CA CYS A 39 -6.13 -22.53 -1.94
C CYS A 39 -7.48 -23.26 -1.97
N ILE A 40 -7.72 -24.16 -1.00
CA ILE A 40 -9.00 -24.87 -0.86
C ILE A 40 -9.69 -24.34 0.38
N TYR A 41 -10.87 -23.76 0.23
CA TYR A 41 -11.63 -23.19 1.34
C TYR A 41 -13.12 -23.40 1.13
N GLY A 42 -13.80 -23.94 2.15
CA GLY A 42 -15.25 -24.22 2.08
C GLY A 42 -15.63 -25.14 0.92
N GLY A 43 -14.76 -26.09 0.55
CA GLY A 43 -14.97 -26.99 -0.59
C GLY A 43 -14.79 -26.35 -1.97
N ARG A 44 -14.29 -25.10 -2.05
CA ARG A 44 -13.98 -24.40 -3.30
C ARG A 44 -12.47 -24.33 -3.51
N ASP A 45 -12.05 -24.58 -4.75
CA ASP A 45 -10.66 -24.41 -5.21
C ASP A 45 -10.48 -22.99 -5.79
N TYR A 46 -9.52 -22.25 -5.24
CA TYR A 46 -9.06 -20.96 -5.73
C TYR A 46 -7.68 -21.17 -6.37
N ILE A 47 -7.59 -21.03 -7.68
CA ILE A 47 -6.34 -21.25 -8.44
C ILE A 47 -5.59 -19.94 -8.60
N PHE A 48 -4.30 -19.96 -8.34
CA PHE A 48 -3.37 -18.86 -8.57
C PHE A 48 -2.51 -19.16 -9.79
N SER A 49 -2.43 -18.18 -10.69
CA SER A 49 -1.60 -18.23 -11.89
C SER A 49 -0.63 -17.06 -11.89
N PRO A 50 0.67 -17.27 -12.17
CA PRO A 50 1.66 -16.19 -12.28
C PRO A 50 1.27 -15.09 -13.28
N ALA A 51 0.38 -15.38 -14.22
CA ALA A 51 -0.12 -14.41 -15.20
C ALA A 51 -1.14 -13.40 -14.63
N ALA A 52 -1.76 -13.69 -13.48
CA ALA A 52 -2.87 -12.90 -12.94
C ALA A 52 -2.93 -12.82 -11.40
N SER A 53 -2.08 -13.56 -10.70
CA SER A 53 -2.06 -13.65 -9.24
C SER A 53 -0.73 -13.15 -8.72
N PHE A 54 -0.78 -12.17 -7.82
CA PHE A 54 0.41 -11.51 -7.30
C PHE A 54 0.33 -11.36 -5.79
N GLY A 55 1.48 -11.46 -5.14
CA GLY A 55 1.68 -11.15 -3.74
C GLY A 55 2.51 -9.88 -3.55
N VAL A 56 2.51 -9.41 -2.31
CA VAL A 56 3.44 -8.39 -1.82
C VAL A 56 4.13 -8.94 -0.59
N LEU A 57 5.46 -8.83 -0.54
CA LEU A 57 6.20 -9.00 0.70
C LEU A 57 6.33 -7.64 1.37
N ASP A 58 5.84 -7.57 2.60
CA ASP A 58 6.05 -6.45 3.50
C ASP A 58 6.98 -6.89 4.63
N TRP A 59 8.16 -6.27 4.69
CA TRP A 59 9.12 -6.49 5.76
C TRP A 59 9.53 -5.16 6.41
N GLY A 60 9.46 -5.12 7.73
CA GLY A 60 9.80 -3.92 8.50
C GLY A 60 10.59 -4.24 9.76
N ARG A 61 11.51 -3.34 10.11
CA ARG A 61 12.23 -3.33 11.38
C ARG A 61 12.41 -1.90 11.85
N GLY A 62 12.11 -1.62 13.11
CA GLY A 62 12.28 -0.26 13.62
C GLY A 62 12.33 -0.14 15.13
N VAL A 63 12.77 1.04 15.57
CA VAL A 63 12.62 1.53 16.95
C VAL A 63 11.56 2.63 16.88
N TRP A 64 10.32 2.25 17.18
CA TRP A 64 9.14 3.10 17.01
C TRP A 64 8.96 4.09 18.16
N THR A 65 8.29 5.21 17.88
CA THR A 65 7.80 6.11 18.94
C THR A 65 6.51 5.59 19.57
N TYR A 66 6.12 6.11 20.73
CA TYR A 66 4.97 5.63 21.52
C TYR A 66 3.62 5.73 20.78
N ARG A 67 3.43 6.72 19.90
CA ARG A 67 2.17 6.96 19.18
C ARG A 67 2.45 7.19 17.71
N ASN A 68 1.84 6.38 16.85
CA ASN A 68 1.97 6.53 15.41
C ASN A 68 0.60 6.41 14.76
N THR A 69 0.43 7.09 13.63
CA THR A 69 -0.68 6.87 12.73
C THR A 69 -0.09 6.78 11.34
N TRP A 70 -0.40 5.72 10.61
CA TRP A 70 0.05 5.59 9.24
C TRP A 70 -1.12 5.28 8.31
N TYR A 71 -0.87 5.61 7.06
CA TYR A 71 -1.70 5.29 5.91
C TYR A 71 -0.83 4.47 4.99
N TRP A 72 -1.38 3.37 4.49
CA TRP A 72 -0.66 2.52 3.56
C TRP A 72 -1.61 1.92 2.54
N ALA A 73 -1.23 1.85 1.28
CA ALA A 73 -1.97 1.16 0.24
C ALA A 73 -1.00 0.36 -0.62
N SER A 74 -1.46 -0.82 -1.01
CA SER A 74 -0.72 -1.66 -1.93
C SER A 74 -1.65 -2.41 -2.87
N ALA A 75 -1.20 -2.53 -4.11
CA ALA A 75 -1.87 -3.33 -5.13
C ALA A 75 -0.83 -3.92 -6.08
N SER A 76 -1.14 -5.06 -6.69
CA SER A 76 -0.31 -5.70 -7.70
C SER A 76 -1.21 -6.43 -8.69
N GLY A 77 -0.88 -6.35 -9.97
CA GLY A 77 -1.72 -6.84 -11.06
C GLY A 77 -1.06 -6.60 -12.40
N MET A 78 -1.90 -6.42 -13.42
CA MET A 78 -1.46 -6.17 -14.79
C MET A 78 -2.00 -4.82 -15.27
N ALA A 79 -1.15 -4.06 -15.96
CA ALA A 79 -1.56 -2.88 -16.72
C ALA A 79 -0.88 -2.94 -18.09
N GLU A 80 -1.64 -2.70 -19.17
CA GLU A 80 -1.11 -2.69 -20.55
C GLU A 80 -0.24 -3.92 -20.90
N GLY A 81 -0.62 -5.11 -20.42
CA GLY A 81 0.08 -6.36 -20.67
C GLY A 81 1.34 -6.61 -19.84
N GLN A 82 1.71 -5.71 -18.91
CA GLN A 82 2.87 -5.87 -18.03
C GLN A 82 2.49 -5.87 -16.55
N ARG A 83 3.34 -6.44 -15.70
CA ARG A 83 3.18 -6.38 -14.24
C ARG A 83 3.16 -4.93 -13.80
N PHE A 84 2.15 -4.57 -13.03
CA PHE A 84 2.00 -3.26 -12.41
C PHE A 84 1.75 -3.42 -10.92
N GLY A 85 2.36 -2.54 -10.12
CA GLY A 85 2.12 -2.49 -8.69
C GLY A 85 2.34 -1.10 -8.14
N MET A 86 1.91 -0.93 -6.89
CA MET A 86 2.10 0.31 -6.16
C MET A 86 2.30 0.05 -4.67
N ASN A 87 3.15 0.87 -4.07
CA ASN A 87 3.30 1.02 -2.63
C ASN A 87 3.14 2.50 -2.29
N LEU A 88 2.09 2.85 -1.56
CA LEU A 88 1.78 4.23 -1.20
C LEU A 88 1.65 4.31 0.33
N GLY A 89 2.38 5.18 1.00
CA GLY A 89 2.25 5.35 2.44
C GLY A 89 2.85 6.62 3.00
N TYR A 90 2.32 7.02 4.16
CA TYR A 90 2.70 8.24 4.89
C TYR A 90 2.11 8.23 6.32
N GLY A 91 2.41 9.28 7.09
CA GLY A 91 1.77 9.58 8.39
C GLY A 91 2.64 9.37 9.62
N PHE A 92 3.77 8.67 9.47
CA PHE A 92 4.77 8.48 10.52
C PHE A 92 6.16 8.89 10.03
N GLY A 93 7.07 9.05 10.99
CA GLY A 93 8.45 9.43 10.70
C GLY A 93 8.59 10.83 10.11
N ASP A 94 9.80 11.13 9.66
CA ASP A 94 10.14 12.33 8.92
C ASP A 94 10.42 11.95 7.46
N THR A 95 9.49 12.33 6.58
CA THR A 95 9.55 12.04 5.15
C THR A 95 10.03 13.24 4.32
N SER A 96 10.54 14.29 4.97
CA SER A 96 10.95 15.53 4.28
C SER A 96 12.06 15.33 3.25
N SER A 97 12.87 14.28 3.39
CA SER A 97 13.95 13.94 2.44
C SER A 97 13.53 12.90 1.41
N ALA A 98 12.66 11.97 1.78
CA ALA A 98 12.19 10.89 0.90
C ALA A 98 10.90 10.29 1.45
N THR A 99 10.00 9.90 0.53
CA THR A 99 8.79 9.14 0.84
C THR A 99 8.98 7.66 0.49
N GLU A 100 8.11 6.78 0.99
CA GLU A 100 8.08 5.36 0.59
C GLU A 100 7.23 5.10 -0.68
N ASN A 101 6.69 6.16 -1.29
CA ASN A 101 5.75 6.06 -2.40
C ASN A 101 6.44 5.64 -3.70
N MET A 102 5.98 4.54 -4.30
CA MET A 102 6.52 3.94 -5.53
C MET A 102 5.40 3.37 -6.40
N LEU A 103 5.59 3.50 -7.72
CA LEU A 103 4.93 2.67 -8.73
C LEU A 103 5.93 1.63 -9.23
N PHE A 104 5.44 0.48 -9.66
CA PHE A 104 6.25 -0.58 -10.28
C PHE A 104 5.62 -0.94 -11.61
N PHE A 105 6.41 -0.97 -12.69
CA PHE A 105 5.92 -1.34 -14.01
C PHE A 105 6.98 -2.13 -14.79
N GLY A 106 6.63 -3.34 -15.25
CA GLY A 106 7.56 -4.20 -15.98
C GLY A 106 8.84 -4.52 -15.19
N GLY A 107 8.74 -4.57 -13.85
CA GLY A 107 9.85 -4.82 -12.94
C GLY A 107 10.72 -3.61 -12.60
N ARG A 108 10.38 -2.41 -13.09
CA ARG A 108 11.09 -1.16 -12.75
C ARG A 108 10.32 -0.31 -11.76
N ALA A 109 11.03 0.27 -10.79
CA ALA A 109 10.46 1.21 -9.83
C ALA A 109 10.42 2.64 -10.40
N HIS A 110 9.34 3.35 -10.07
CA HIS A 110 9.13 4.74 -10.41
C HIS A 110 8.75 5.52 -9.17
N LYS A 111 9.60 6.47 -8.76
CA LYS A 111 9.47 7.19 -7.50
C LYS A 111 8.33 8.21 -7.55
N LEU A 112 7.48 8.19 -6.53
CA LEU A 112 6.50 9.24 -6.29
C LEU A 112 6.92 10.15 -5.13
N GLY A 113 6.40 11.38 -5.14
CA GLY A 113 6.55 12.35 -4.06
C GLY A 113 5.61 12.03 -2.89
N ASP A 114 4.97 13.07 -2.36
CA ASP A 114 3.95 12.93 -1.32
C ASP A 114 2.64 12.43 -1.91
N VAL A 115 1.95 11.57 -1.19
CA VAL A 115 0.65 11.01 -1.58
C VAL A 115 -0.34 11.26 -0.46
N VAL A 116 -1.59 11.55 -0.81
CA VAL A 116 -2.68 11.80 0.14
C VAL A 116 -3.85 10.89 -0.17
N PHE A 117 -4.38 10.24 0.86
CA PHE A 117 -5.63 9.48 0.80
C PHE A 117 -6.77 10.39 1.26
N ASN A 118 -7.61 10.80 0.31
CA ASN A 118 -8.77 11.64 0.56
C ASN A 118 -9.95 10.75 0.99
N ILE A 119 -9.86 10.23 2.21
CA ILE A 119 -10.89 9.39 2.81
C ILE A 119 -12.07 10.28 3.23
N PRO A 120 -13.31 10.00 2.78
CA PRO A 120 -14.49 10.75 3.18
C PRO A 120 -14.67 10.77 4.69
N LYS A 121 -15.26 11.86 5.20
CA LYS A 121 -15.56 12.03 6.63
C LYS A 121 -17.02 12.33 6.85
N SER A 122 -17.58 11.73 7.91
CA SER A 122 -18.84 12.15 8.51
C SER A 122 -18.53 12.78 9.86
N GLY A 123 -18.56 14.11 9.92
CA GLY A 123 -18.10 14.88 11.07
C GLY A 123 -16.61 14.64 11.36
N ARG A 124 -16.29 14.07 12.53
CA ARG A 124 -14.91 13.76 12.96
C ARG A 124 -14.45 12.34 12.64
N ARG A 125 -15.32 11.49 12.07
CA ARG A 125 -15.01 10.08 11.78
C ARG A 125 -14.79 9.88 10.29
N TYR A 126 -13.85 9.00 9.95
CA TYR A 126 -13.67 8.54 8.59
C TYR A 126 -14.78 7.55 8.22
N ASP A 127 -15.22 7.64 6.97
CA ASP A 127 -16.22 6.77 6.37
C ASP A 127 -15.51 5.88 5.33
N TYR A 128 -14.94 4.78 5.83
CA TYR A 128 -14.01 3.93 5.09
C TYR A 128 -14.66 3.15 3.96
N GLU A 129 -15.98 2.94 4.02
CA GLU A 129 -16.73 2.19 3.01
C GLU A 129 -17.21 3.07 1.85
N LYS A 130 -17.09 4.39 1.95
CA LYS A 130 -17.33 5.31 0.82
C LYS A 130 -16.14 5.37 -0.12
N PRO A 131 -16.31 5.70 -1.41
CA PRO A 131 -15.20 5.87 -2.34
C PRO A 131 -14.19 6.94 -1.91
N TRP A 132 -12.88 6.65 -2.06
CA TRP A 132 -11.79 7.59 -1.75
C TRP A 132 -11.15 8.06 -3.04
N THR A 133 -10.45 9.19 -2.98
CA THR A 133 -9.45 9.52 -4.01
C THR A 133 -8.06 9.47 -3.43
N ILE A 134 -7.08 9.07 -4.24
CA ILE A 134 -5.67 9.03 -3.87
C ILE A 134 -4.89 9.80 -4.93
N THR A 135 -4.16 10.83 -4.49
CA THR A 135 -3.45 11.76 -5.38
C THR A 135 -2.05 12.02 -4.87
N ASP A 136 -1.10 12.26 -5.77
CA ASP A 136 0.24 12.76 -5.41
C ASP A 136 0.35 14.29 -5.53
N ASP A 137 1.45 14.83 -5.00
CA ASP A 137 1.79 16.25 -5.03
C ASP A 137 2.15 16.80 -6.42
N ARG A 138 2.49 15.92 -7.38
CA ARG A 138 2.97 16.30 -8.72
C ARG A 138 2.02 15.91 -9.85
N GLY A 139 0.82 15.42 -9.54
CA GLY A 139 -0.19 15.03 -10.52
C GLY A 139 0.15 13.78 -11.35
N ARG A 140 1.16 13.00 -10.92
CA ARG A 140 1.52 11.71 -11.53
C ARG A 140 0.60 10.58 -11.09
N LEU A 141 -0.14 10.75 -9.99
CA LEU A 141 -1.06 9.75 -9.48
C LEU A 141 -2.43 10.39 -9.24
N ALA A 142 -3.46 9.80 -9.81
CA ALA A 142 -4.84 10.12 -9.49
C ALA A 142 -5.68 8.85 -9.61
N LEU A 143 -6.07 8.30 -8.47
CA LEU A 143 -6.83 7.06 -8.37
C LEU A 143 -8.12 7.28 -7.60
N ASP A 144 -9.19 6.69 -8.08
CA ASP A 144 -10.40 6.39 -7.34
C ASP A 144 -10.25 5.02 -6.68
N PHE A 145 -10.53 4.95 -5.38
CA PHE A 145 -10.58 3.70 -4.64
C PHE A 145 -12.03 3.39 -4.28
N THR A 146 -12.53 2.26 -4.76
CA THR A 146 -13.87 1.75 -4.44
C THR A 146 -13.74 0.63 -3.40
N PRO A 147 -14.13 0.87 -2.14
CA PRO A 147 -14.12 -0.16 -1.10
C PRO A 147 -15.02 -1.34 -1.45
N VAL A 148 -14.60 -2.53 -1.03
CA VAL A 148 -15.39 -3.77 -1.10
C VAL A 148 -15.64 -4.33 0.31
N ILE A 149 -14.62 -4.30 1.17
CA ILE A 149 -14.74 -4.76 2.56
C ILE A 149 -13.74 -4.02 3.45
N ASP A 150 -14.21 -3.54 4.62
CA ASP A 150 -13.35 -3.02 5.68
C ASP A 150 -13.10 -4.12 6.72
N ARG A 151 -11.84 -4.53 6.85
CA ARG A 151 -11.38 -5.37 7.95
C ARG A 151 -10.97 -4.46 9.11
N ALA A 152 -11.93 -4.11 9.94
CA ALA A 152 -11.69 -3.33 11.15
C ALA A 152 -11.25 -4.23 12.32
N ALA A 153 -10.14 -3.88 12.98
CA ALA A 153 -9.67 -4.52 14.19
C ALA A 153 -9.30 -3.46 15.24
N LYS A 154 -10.02 -3.46 16.35
CA LYS A 154 -9.75 -2.56 17.49
C LYS A 154 -9.34 -3.37 18.70
N ILE A 155 -8.09 -3.20 19.13
CA ILE A 155 -7.55 -3.81 20.33
C ILE A 155 -7.26 -2.69 21.33
N ASN A 156 -7.74 -2.84 22.56
CA ASN A 156 -7.46 -1.93 23.65
C ASN A 156 -7.04 -2.74 24.88
N ALA A 157 -5.73 -2.87 25.08
CA ALA A 157 -5.12 -3.59 26.19
C ALA A 157 -4.33 -2.59 27.06
N ALA A 158 -5.06 -1.83 27.89
CA ALA A 158 -4.52 -0.85 28.82
C ALA A 158 -3.60 0.20 28.18
N LEU A 159 -2.27 0.00 28.22
CA LEU A 159 -1.28 0.91 27.65
C LEU A 159 -1.17 0.79 26.13
N ILE A 160 -1.49 -0.40 25.59
CA ILE A 160 -1.43 -0.70 24.15
C ILE A 160 -2.82 -0.52 23.55
N ALA A 161 -2.93 0.29 22.50
CA ALA A 161 -4.16 0.42 21.74
C ALA A 161 -3.85 0.46 20.25
N THR A 162 -4.55 -0.35 19.47
CA THR A 162 -4.49 -0.34 18.01
C THR A 162 -5.89 -0.16 17.45
N ASP A 163 -6.05 0.80 16.55
CA ASP A 163 -7.26 1.06 15.79
C ASP A 163 -6.88 0.90 14.31
N GLN A 164 -7.19 -0.28 13.76
CA GLN A 164 -6.79 -0.70 12.42
C GLN A 164 -8.01 -0.80 11.52
N HIS A 165 -7.96 -0.11 10.38
CA HIS A 165 -8.91 -0.28 9.28
C HIS A 165 -8.11 -0.66 8.05
N GLN A 166 -8.23 -1.91 7.61
CA GLN A 166 -7.63 -2.42 6.38
C GLN A 166 -8.75 -2.67 5.38
N VAL A 167 -8.88 -1.75 4.42
CA VAL A 167 -9.99 -1.72 3.48
C VAL A 167 -9.54 -2.33 2.17
N PHE A 168 -10.12 -3.46 1.80
CA PHE A 168 -9.89 -4.09 0.50
C PHE A 168 -10.86 -3.51 -0.51
N GLY A 169 -10.38 -3.28 -1.73
CA GLY A 169 -11.17 -2.63 -2.77
C GLY A 169 -10.50 -2.65 -4.13
N ARG A 170 -10.98 -1.77 -5.01
CA ARG A 170 -10.51 -1.63 -6.38
C ARG A 170 -10.01 -0.22 -6.65
N PHE A 171 -8.84 -0.13 -7.28
CA PHE A 171 -8.25 1.12 -7.74
C PHE A 171 -8.47 1.31 -9.23
N SER A 172 -8.93 2.48 -9.63
CA SER A 172 -9.11 2.89 -11.02
C SER A 172 -8.62 4.31 -11.21
N GLY A 173 -8.01 4.65 -12.34
CA GLY A 173 -7.51 6.00 -12.59
C GLY A 173 -6.25 6.03 -13.43
N LYS A 174 -5.32 6.93 -13.12
CA LYS A 174 -4.06 7.10 -13.86
C LYS A 174 -2.83 7.07 -12.96
N ALA A 175 -1.75 6.56 -13.54
CA ALA A 175 -0.40 6.58 -12.97
C ALA A 175 0.60 7.00 -14.05
N VAL A 176 1.50 7.94 -13.76
CA VAL A 176 2.48 8.49 -14.71
C VAL A 176 3.88 8.03 -14.31
N LEU A 177 4.55 7.31 -15.20
CA LEU A 177 5.91 6.80 -15.01
C LEU A 177 6.96 7.92 -15.19
N ASP A 178 8.22 7.63 -14.85
CA ASP A 178 9.29 8.65 -14.89
C ASP A 178 9.62 9.10 -16.32
N ASP A 179 9.33 8.27 -17.32
CA ASP A 179 9.47 8.60 -18.75
C ASP A 179 8.28 9.40 -19.30
N GLY A 180 7.30 9.73 -18.45
CA GLY A 180 6.09 10.46 -18.84
C GLY A 180 4.97 9.57 -19.39
N ARG A 181 5.18 8.25 -19.52
CA ARG A 181 4.11 7.33 -19.93
C ARG A 181 2.96 7.36 -18.92
N VAL A 182 1.74 7.54 -19.43
CA VAL A 182 0.52 7.49 -18.62
C VAL A 182 -0.09 6.11 -18.74
N LEU A 183 -0.21 5.42 -17.61
CA LEU A 183 -0.89 4.14 -17.49
C LEU A 183 -2.32 4.35 -17.03
N ALA A 184 -3.27 3.69 -17.71
CA ALA A 184 -4.64 3.57 -17.24
C ALA A 184 -4.79 2.38 -16.30
N ILE A 185 -5.16 2.64 -15.06
CA ILE A 185 -5.44 1.61 -14.05
C ILE A 185 -6.94 1.36 -14.02
N ARG A 186 -7.35 0.09 -14.10
CA ARG A 186 -8.76 -0.31 -14.17
C ARG A 186 -9.02 -1.46 -13.23
N ASP A 187 -9.88 -1.22 -12.24
CA ASP A 187 -10.39 -2.22 -11.30
C ASP A 187 -9.30 -3.07 -10.62
N LEU A 188 -8.12 -2.48 -10.42
CA LEU A 188 -6.98 -3.15 -9.83
C LEU A 188 -7.28 -3.47 -8.37
N THR A 189 -7.32 -4.75 -8.04
CA THR A 189 -7.61 -5.20 -6.67
C THR A 189 -6.40 -4.95 -5.76
N GLY A 190 -6.67 -4.43 -4.57
CA GLY A 190 -5.67 -4.21 -3.54
C GLY A 190 -6.34 -3.77 -2.25
N PHE A 191 -5.58 -3.07 -1.41
CA PHE A 191 -6.12 -2.50 -0.17
C PHE A 191 -5.50 -1.13 0.12
N ALA A 192 -6.21 -0.38 0.96
CA ALA A 192 -5.72 0.82 1.61
C ALA A 192 -6.10 0.77 3.09
N GLU A 193 -5.17 1.13 3.96
CA GLU A 193 -5.34 1.07 5.40
C GLU A 193 -5.03 2.41 6.07
N ARG A 194 -5.68 2.60 7.21
CA ARG A 194 -5.30 3.59 8.21
C ARG A 194 -5.17 2.87 9.53
N VAL A 195 -4.00 2.94 10.12
CA VAL A 195 -3.75 2.35 11.44
C VAL A 195 -3.28 3.42 12.39
N LYS A 196 -3.86 3.43 13.58
CA LYS A 196 -3.41 4.23 14.71
C LYS A 196 -2.97 3.30 15.82
N ASN A 197 -1.71 3.43 16.26
CA ASN A 197 -1.18 2.67 17.39
C ASN A 197 -0.79 3.56 18.57
N ARG A 198 -0.78 2.92 19.73
CA ARG A 198 -0.14 3.33 20.96
C ARG A 198 0.50 2.09 21.58
N TYR A 199 1.81 2.11 21.85
CA TYR A 199 2.57 0.98 22.42
C TYR A 199 3.04 1.26 23.83
#